data_AF-A0A369M1L5-F1
#
_entry.id   AF-A0A369M1L5-F1
#
_cell.length_a   1.000
_cell.length_b   1.000
_cell.length_c   1.000
_cell.angle_alpha   90.00
_cell.angle_beta   90.00
_cell.angle_gamma   90.00
#
_symmetry.space_group_name_H-M   'P 1'
#
loop_
_entity.id
_entity.type
_entity.pdbx_description
1 polymer ?
#
loop_
_entity_poly.entity_id
_entity_poly.type
_entity_poly.pdbx_seq_one_letter_code
_entity_poly.pdbx_strand_id
1 'polypeptide(L)'
;MVLCLGALAGCGPNDEEVIRNGVAEELDGLKNLDEAALADLMSGADVADLSEFGIDANEFMKAYLAGFDYRIDDVTVDGKEAHVDVALTCKSYAAYEQALEDAAAKLAEDESFLELPEAEMNQKIGETVMEATAAIEPVDAGSVTIDYTLEGSTWTPTEQSTRNIAEVLFG
;
A
#
# COMPACT_ATOMS: atom_id res chain seq x y z
N MET A 1 -10.81 -0.38 -3.23
CA MET A 1 -9.62 0.47 -3.08
C MET A 1 -9.09 0.84 -4.45
N VAL A 2 -9.16 2.11 -4.81
CA VAL A 2 -8.58 2.65 -6.05
C VAL A 2 -7.37 3.44 -5.60
N LEU A 3 -6.15 2.96 -5.85
CA LEU A 3 -4.98 3.82 -5.72
C LEU A 3 -5.16 4.96 -6.73
N CYS A 4 -5.27 6.19 -6.25
CA CYS A 4 -5.36 7.40 -7.08
C CYS A 4 -4.01 7.69 -7.72
N LEU A 5 -3.59 6.87 -8.68
CA LEU A 5 -2.55 7.23 -9.61
C LEU A 5 -3.05 8.48 -10.37
N GLY A 6 -2.60 9.67 -9.96
CA GLY A 6 -3.15 10.94 -10.42
C GLY A 6 -3.16 11.10 -11.94
N ALA A 7 -4.08 11.93 -12.43
CA ALA A 7 -4.16 12.29 -13.84
C ALA A 7 -3.11 13.37 -14.16
N LEU A 8 -2.24 13.13 -15.15
CA LEU A 8 -1.05 13.95 -15.39
C LEU A 8 -1.23 14.84 -16.63
N ALA A 9 -1.02 16.14 -16.49
CA ALA A 9 -1.20 17.09 -17.60
C ALA A 9 -0.02 17.04 -18.60
N GLY A 10 -0.23 16.43 -19.77
CA GLY A 10 0.70 16.39 -20.89
C GLY A 10 0.58 17.64 -21.77
N CYS A 11 1.28 18.72 -21.40
CA CYS A 11 1.39 19.93 -22.23
C CYS A 11 2.85 20.17 -22.64
N GLY A 12 3.44 19.30 -23.46
CA GLY A 12 4.79 19.54 -23.98
C GLY A 12 5.43 18.34 -24.69
N PRO A 13 6.60 18.52 -25.33
CA PRO A 13 7.27 17.47 -26.11
C PRO A 13 7.96 16.38 -25.26
N ASN A 14 7.68 16.29 -23.95
CA ASN A 14 8.34 15.34 -23.05
C ASN A 14 7.32 14.60 -22.16
N ASP A 15 6.38 13.90 -22.80
CA ASP A 15 5.37 13.08 -22.12
C ASP A 15 6.02 12.01 -21.20
N GLU A 16 7.16 11.44 -21.60
CA GLU A 16 7.92 10.48 -20.78
C GLU A 16 8.34 11.08 -19.43
N GLU A 17 8.85 12.32 -19.41
CA GLU A 17 9.23 12.99 -18.16
C GLU A 17 8.01 13.35 -17.31
N VAL A 18 6.90 13.79 -17.93
CA VAL A 18 5.65 14.08 -17.23
C VAL A 18 5.12 12.83 -16.52
N ILE A 19 5.08 11.70 -17.24
CA ILE A 19 4.61 10.42 -16.70
C ILE A 19 5.55 9.91 -15.61
N ARG A 20 6.87 9.95 -15.86
CA ARG A 20 7.88 9.53 -14.88
C ARG A 20 7.76 10.30 -13.57
N ASN A 21 7.67 11.63 -13.64
CA ASN A 21 7.60 12.48 -12.46
C ASN A 21 6.27 12.28 -11.71
N GLY A 22 5.17 12.08 -12.44
CA GLY A 22 3.87 11.79 -11.83
C GLY A 22 3.84 10.47 -11.09
N VAL A 23 4.35 9.40 -11.71
CA VAL A 23 4.48 8.09 -11.03
C VAL A 23 5.39 8.20 -9.81
N ALA A 24 6.51 8.92 -9.92
CA ALA A 24 7.42 9.13 -8.81
C ALA A 24 6.76 9.91 -7.65
N GLU A 25 6.00 10.97 -7.93
CA GLU A 25 5.31 11.77 -6.90
C GLU A 25 4.32 10.93 -6.09
N GLU A 26 3.49 10.13 -6.75
CA GLU A 26 2.52 9.25 -6.09
C GLU A 26 3.21 8.18 -5.23
N LEU A 27 4.24 7.52 -5.77
CA LEU A 27 4.94 6.45 -5.06
C LEU A 27 5.87 7.00 -3.96
N ASP A 28 6.41 8.21 -4.11
CA ASP A 28 7.12 8.93 -3.06
C ASP A 28 6.19 9.25 -1.89
N GLY A 29 4.92 9.60 -2.15
CA GLY A 29 3.91 9.79 -1.12
C GLY A 29 3.71 8.55 -0.24
N LEU A 30 3.62 7.37 -0.88
CA LEU A 30 3.55 6.08 -0.17
C LEU A 30 4.84 5.74 0.57
N LYS A 31 6.00 5.95 -0.07
CA LYS A 31 7.32 5.69 0.51
C LYS A 31 7.61 6.55 1.74
N ASN A 32 7.21 7.82 1.70
CA ASN A 32 7.37 8.76 2.79
C ASN A 32 6.25 8.65 3.84
N LEU A 33 5.25 7.80 3.59
CA LEU A 33 4.08 7.62 4.45
C LEU A 33 3.34 8.95 4.69
N ASP A 34 3.21 9.74 3.63
CA ASP A 34 2.59 11.06 3.68
C ASP A 34 1.11 10.94 4.06
N GLU A 35 0.65 11.79 4.99
CA GLU A 35 -0.71 11.72 5.54
C GLU A 35 -1.80 11.81 4.45
N ALA A 36 -1.57 12.59 3.39
CA ALA A 36 -2.50 12.70 2.26
C ALA A 36 -2.60 11.39 1.47
N ALA A 37 -1.46 10.76 1.17
CA ALA A 37 -1.42 9.48 0.45
C ALA A 37 -2.05 8.35 1.28
N LEU A 38 -1.79 8.33 2.60
CA LEU A 38 -2.42 7.39 3.52
C LEU A 38 -3.93 7.62 3.64
N ALA A 39 -4.38 8.87 3.73
CA ALA A 39 -5.79 9.20 3.79
C ALA A 39 -6.54 8.76 2.52
N ASP A 40 -5.94 8.97 1.34
CA ASP A 40 -6.52 8.53 0.07
C ASP A 40 -6.62 7.01 0.00
N LEU A 41 -5.57 6.30 0.43
CA LEU A 41 -5.56 4.85 0.53
C LEU A 41 -6.65 4.32 1.48
N MET A 42 -6.77 4.93 2.66
CA MET A 42 -7.71 4.55 3.71
C MET A 42 -9.15 4.92 3.38
N SER A 43 -9.39 5.92 2.52
CA SER A 43 -10.75 6.30 2.09
C SER A 43 -11.52 5.14 1.44
N GLY A 44 -10.81 4.12 0.95
CA GLY A 44 -11.37 2.90 0.38
C GLY A 44 -11.28 1.66 1.27
N ALA A 45 -10.79 1.77 2.51
CA ALA A 45 -10.63 0.68 3.46
C ALA A 45 -11.63 0.81 4.61
N ASP A 46 -12.26 -0.30 5.01
CA ASP A 46 -13.17 -0.33 6.16
C ASP A 46 -12.35 -0.49 7.46
N VAL A 47 -11.72 0.60 7.89
CA VAL A 47 -10.81 0.62 9.06
C VAL A 47 -11.53 0.90 10.39
N ALA A 48 -12.87 1.03 10.36
CA ALA A 48 -13.67 1.37 11.55
C ALA A 48 -13.58 0.31 12.65
N ASP A 49 -13.32 -0.94 12.27
CA ASP A 49 -13.30 -2.08 13.20
C ASP A 49 -12.01 -2.17 14.03
N LEU A 50 -10.91 -1.52 13.64
CA LEU A 50 -9.63 -1.63 14.36
C LEU A 50 -9.60 -0.88 15.70
N SER A 51 -10.46 0.14 15.85
CA SER A 51 -10.50 0.97 17.05
C SER A 51 -10.98 0.22 18.30
N GLU A 52 -11.75 -0.86 18.15
CA GLU A 52 -12.20 -1.69 19.26
C GLU A 52 -11.05 -2.45 19.94
N PHE A 53 -9.97 -2.68 19.18
CA PHE A 53 -8.73 -3.29 19.64
C PHE A 53 -7.70 -2.24 20.08
N GLY A 54 -8.07 -0.96 20.12
CA GLY A 54 -7.16 0.14 20.46
C GLY A 54 -6.14 0.46 19.36
N ILE A 55 -6.35 -0.02 18.13
CA ILE A 55 -5.48 0.27 17.00
C ILE A 55 -5.92 1.57 16.33
N ASP A 56 -4.99 2.50 16.16
CA ASP A 56 -5.17 3.65 15.28
C ASP A 56 -4.94 3.21 13.82
N ALA A 57 -5.93 3.48 12.96
CA ALA A 57 -5.90 3.03 11.58
C ALA A 57 -4.75 3.65 10.75
N ASN A 58 -4.35 4.90 11.05
CA ASN A 58 -3.21 5.51 10.36
C ASN A 58 -1.90 4.86 10.80
N GLU A 59 -1.73 4.62 12.10
CA GLU A 59 -0.55 3.92 12.62
C GLU A 59 -0.45 2.48 12.08
N PHE A 60 -1.59 1.79 11.95
CA PHE A 60 -1.64 0.50 11.28
C PHE A 60 -1.16 0.58 9.83
N MET A 61 -1.68 1.53 9.04
CA MET A 61 -1.27 1.67 7.65
C MET A 61 0.22 2.06 7.51
N LYS A 62 0.74 2.89 8.41
CA LYS A 62 2.18 3.20 8.46
C LYS A 62 3.00 1.96 8.75
N ALA A 63 2.59 1.12 9.70
CA ALA A 63 3.27 -0.13 10.01
C ALA A 63 3.20 -1.13 8.85
N TYR A 64 2.08 -1.18 8.15
CA TYR A 64 1.85 -2.04 7.00
C TYR A 64 2.70 -1.64 5.78
N LEU A 65 2.81 -0.34 5.50
CA LEU A 65 3.61 0.19 4.39
C LEU A 65 5.07 0.48 4.78
N ALA A 66 5.46 0.25 6.03
CA ALA A 66 6.81 0.49 6.50
C ALA A 66 7.83 -0.28 5.66
N GLY A 67 8.80 0.45 5.10
CA GLY A 67 9.81 -0.11 4.21
C GLY A 67 9.33 -0.32 2.77
N PHE A 68 8.19 0.24 2.39
CA PHE A 68 7.80 0.39 1.00
C PHE A 68 8.87 1.19 0.24
N ASP A 69 9.32 0.65 -0.89
CA ASP A 69 10.22 1.32 -1.82
C ASP A 69 9.84 0.97 -3.26
N TYR A 70 10.33 1.76 -4.20
CA TYR A 70 10.09 1.55 -5.61
C TYR A 70 11.27 2.00 -6.46
N ARG A 71 11.34 1.48 -7.69
CA ARG A 71 12.25 1.94 -8.72
C ARG A 71 11.52 1.96 -10.05
N ILE A 72 11.52 3.11 -10.74
CA ILE A 72 11.01 3.22 -12.11
C ILE A 72 12.10 2.74 -13.06
N ASP A 73 11.85 1.61 -13.72
CA ASP A 73 12.80 0.92 -14.58
C ASP A 73 12.78 1.50 -15.99
N ASP A 74 11.58 1.62 -16.56
CA ASP A 74 11.37 2.12 -17.91
C ASP A 74 10.10 2.98 -18.00
N VAL A 75 10.10 3.92 -18.93
CA VAL A 75 8.93 4.71 -19.32
C VAL A 75 8.94 4.79 -20.83
N THR A 76 7.96 4.19 -21.47
CA THR A 76 7.80 4.18 -22.92
C THR A 76 6.48 4.85 -23.29
N VAL A 77 6.50 5.78 -24.26
CA VAL A 77 5.30 6.44 -24.79
C VAL A 77 5.13 6.08 -26.26
N ASP A 78 3.97 5.53 -26.62
CA ASP A 78 3.55 5.25 -28.00
C ASP A 78 2.25 5.97 -28.34
N GLY A 79 2.38 7.19 -28.87
CA GLY A 79 1.26 8.00 -29.33
C GLY A 79 0.34 8.45 -28.19
N LYS A 80 -0.70 7.67 -27.91
CA LYS A 80 -1.69 7.95 -26.85
C LYS A 80 -1.66 6.91 -25.74
N GLU A 81 -0.72 5.97 -25.80
CA GLU A 81 -0.51 4.94 -24.80
C GLU A 81 0.88 5.15 -24.19
N ALA A 82 1.02 4.81 -22.92
CA ALA A 82 2.31 4.80 -22.26
C ALA A 82 2.39 3.64 -21.27
N HIS A 83 3.59 3.12 -21.11
CA HIS A 83 3.91 1.99 -20.24
C HIS A 83 5.02 2.41 -19.28
N VAL A 84 4.81 2.17 -17.99
CA VAL A 84 5.80 2.46 -16.95
C VAL A 84 6.08 1.18 -16.19
N ASP A 85 7.29 0.67 -16.32
CA ASP A 85 7.72 -0.50 -15.54
C ASP A 85 8.29 -0.04 -14.21
N VAL A 86 7.72 -0.54 -13.12
CA VAL A 86 8.11 -0.18 -11.75
C VAL A 86 8.43 -1.45 -10.98
N ALA A 87 9.63 -1.55 -10.41
CA ALA A 87 9.96 -2.57 -9.42
C ALA A 87 9.51 -2.09 -8.03
N LEU A 88 8.78 -2.92 -7.31
CA LEU A 88 8.24 -2.60 -5.98
C LEU A 88 8.94 -3.42 -4.90
N THR A 89 9.18 -2.81 -3.75
CA THR A 89 9.58 -3.48 -2.51
C THR A 89 8.52 -3.19 -1.46
N CYS A 90 7.87 -4.22 -0.93
CA CYS A 90 6.81 -4.06 0.06
C CYS A 90 6.68 -5.31 0.93
N LYS A 91 5.95 -5.18 2.03
CA LYS A 91 5.48 -6.35 2.78
C LYS A 91 4.47 -7.09 1.91
N SER A 92 4.56 -8.41 1.83
CA SER A 92 3.56 -9.20 1.10
C SER A 92 2.35 -9.49 1.98
N TYR A 93 1.16 -9.54 1.37
CA TYR A 93 -0.06 -9.92 2.09
C TYR A 93 0.05 -11.31 2.70
N ALA A 94 0.62 -12.29 1.99
CA ALA A 94 0.84 -13.63 2.54
C ALA A 94 1.73 -13.64 3.80
N ALA A 95 2.75 -12.78 3.88
CA ALA A 95 3.56 -12.64 5.09
C ALA A 95 2.77 -11.98 6.22
N TYR A 96 1.88 -11.04 5.89
CA TYR A 96 0.95 -10.43 6.83
C TYR A 96 -0.05 -11.45 7.38
N GLU A 97 -0.71 -12.24 6.54
CA GLU A 97 -1.61 -13.33 6.96
C GLU A 97 -0.89 -14.29 7.91
N GLN A 98 0.30 -14.76 7.53
CA GLN A 98 1.07 -15.66 8.38
C GLN A 98 1.44 -15.02 9.73
N ALA A 99 1.84 -13.75 9.74
CA ALA A 99 2.18 -13.04 10.96
C ALA A 99 0.97 -12.91 11.90
N LEU A 100 -0.23 -12.69 11.35
CA LEU A 100 -1.47 -12.67 12.14
C LEU A 100 -1.85 -14.05 12.68
N GLU A 101 -1.72 -15.11 11.88
CA GLU A 101 -1.95 -16.47 12.34
C GLU A 101 -1.00 -16.85 13.49
N ASP A 102 0.29 -16.52 13.35
CA ASP A 102 1.30 -16.76 14.38
C ASP A 102 1.03 -15.95 15.65
N ALA A 103 0.58 -14.70 15.50
CA ALA A 103 0.16 -13.84 16.61
C ALA A 103 -1.05 -14.42 17.36
N ALA A 104 -2.06 -14.87 16.63
CA ALA A 104 -3.26 -15.49 17.19
C ALA A 104 -2.92 -16.79 17.93
N ALA A 105 -2.05 -17.63 17.36
CA ALA A 105 -1.57 -18.85 18.00
C ALA A 105 -0.84 -18.57 19.32
N LYS A 106 0.04 -17.56 19.34
CA LYS A 106 0.74 -17.14 20.57
C LYS A 106 -0.22 -16.67 21.66
N LEU A 107 -1.23 -15.88 21.30
CA LEU A 107 -2.25 -15.44 22.26
C LEU A 107 -3.08 -16.62 22.79
N ALA A 108 -3.39 -17.61 21.95
CA ALA A 108 -4.14 -18.80 22.37
C ALA A 108 -3.34 -19.71 23.33
N GLU A 109 -2.00 -19.71 23.23
CA GLU A 109 -1.11 -20.43 24.13
C GLU A 109 -0.84 -19.69 25.45
N ASP A 110 -1.12 -18.40 25.51
CA ASP A 110 -0.95 -17.58 26.71
C ASP A 110 -2.13 -17.75 27.67
N GLU A 111 -1.96 -18.62 28.68
CA GLU A 111 -2.99 -18.84 29.71
C GLU A 111 -3.37 -17.55 30.47
N SER A 112 -2.44 -16.59 30.59
CA SER A 112 -2.71 -15.32 31.26
C SER A 112 -3.59 -14.38 30.44
N PHE A 113 -3.58 -14.51 29.10
CA PHE A 113 -4.44 -13.76 28.21
C PHE A 113 -5.93 -14.09 28.43
N LEU A 114 -6.24 -15.36 28.72
CA LEU A 114 -7.62 -15.82 28.97
C LEU A 114 -8.19 -15.36 30.32
N GLU A 115 -7.33 -14.90 31.23
CA GLU A 115 -7.72 -14.39 32.55
C GLU A 115 -7.95 -12.87 32.54
N LEU A 116 -7.61 -12.18 31.45
CA LEU A 116 -7.76 -10.73 31.32
C LEU A 116 -9.25 -10.32 31.16
N PRO A 117 -9.64 -9.14 31.67
CA PRO A 117 -10.90 -8.51 31.29
C PRO A 117 -10.97 -8.28 29.77
N GLU A 118 -12.16 -8.34 29.19
CA GLU A 118 -12.39 -8.19 27.74
C GLU A 118 -11.71 -6.95 27.13
N ALA A 119 -11.77 -5.81 27.80
CA ALA A 119 -11.11 -4.59 27.32
C ALA A 119 -9.57 -4.71 27.27
N GLU A 120 -8.97 -5.40 28.24
CA GLU A 120 -7.52 -5.66 28.27
C GLU A 120 -7.13 -6.74 27.26
N MET A 121 -8.00 -7.73 27.03
CA MET A 121 -7.82 -8.69 25.93
C MET A 121 -7.81 -7.99 24.57
N ASN A 122 -8.78 -7.11 24.30
CA ASN A 122 -8.87 -6.39 23.03
C ASN A 122 -7.64 -5.51 22.80
N GLN A 123 -7.18 -4.79 23.85
CA GLN A 123 -5.94 -4.03 23.77
C GLN A 123 -4.74 -4.95 23.47
N LYS A 124 -4.65 -6.10 24.14
CA LYS A 124 -3.56 -7.05 23.95
C LYS A 124 -3.55 -7.66 22.54
N ILE A 125 -4.72 -7.94 21.97
CA ILE A 125 -4.88 -8.34 20.56
C ILE A 125 -4.33 -7.23 19.67
N GLY A 126 -4.75 -5.98 19.90
CA GLY A 126 -4.29 -4.84 19.10
C GLY A 126 -2.78 -4.63 19.13
N GLU A 127 -2.18 -4.67 20.31
CA GLU A 127 -0.73 -4.61 20.50
C GLU A 127 -0.01 -5.73 19.73
N THR A 128 -0.51 -6.96 19.84
CA THR A 128 0.10 -8.13 19.18
C THR A 128 -0.01 -8.02 17.65
N VAL A 129 -1.14 -7.54 17.12
CA VAL A 129 -1.32 -7.29 15.68
C VAL A 129 -0.33 -6.22 15.18
N MET A 130 -0.17 -5.12 15.91
CA MET A 130 0.78 -4.06 15.56
C MET A 130 2.23 -4.54 15.60
N GLU A 131 2.61 -5.30 16.64
CA GLU A 131 3.93 -5.90 16.76
C GLU A 131 4.23 -6.89 15.63
N ALA A 132 3.27 -7.78 15.33
CA ALA A 132 3.39 -8.74 14.25
C ALA A 132 3.54 -8.05 12.89
N THR A 133 2.72 -7.02 12.64
CA THR A 133 2.78 -6.23 11.40
C THR A 133 4.12 -5.52 11.25
N ALA A 134 4.62 -4.91 12.33
CA ALA A 134 5.90 -4.20 12.33
C ALA A 134 7.09 -5.14 12.08
N ALA A 135 7.02 -6.39 12.55
CA ALA A 135 8.08 -7.39 12.42
C ALA A 135 8.21 -8.02 11.03
N ILE A 136 7.23 -7.83 10.14
CA ILE A 136 7.32 -8.32 8.76
C ILE A 136 8.36 -7.50 8.00
N GLU A 137 9.31 -8.20 7.38
CA GLU A 137 10.32 -7.58 6.52
C GLU A 137 9.76 -7.40 5.09
N PRO A 138 9.97 -6.22 4.46
CA PRO A 138 9.66 -6.02 3.05
C PRO A 138 10.46 -6.96 2.15
N VAL A 139 9.86 -7.37 1.04
CA VAL A 139 10.48 -8.18 0.01
C VAL A 139 10.39 -7.49 -1.34
N ASP A 140 11.29 -7.87 -2.27
CA ASP A 140 11.13 -7.53 -3.68
C ASP A 140 9.85 -8.19 -4.20
N ALA A 141 8.85 -7.38 -4.51
CA ALA A 141 7.55 -7.81 -5.00
C ALA A 141 7.53 -7.99 -6.53
N GLY A 142 8.68 -7.78 -7.19
CA GLY A 142 8.82 -7.84 -8.63
C GLY A 142 8.41 -6.55 -9.34
N SER A 143 8.32 -6.64 -10.66
CA SER A 143 7.99 -5.51 -11.52
C SER A 143 6.51 -5.53 -11.93
N VAL A 144 5.88 -4.37 -11.86
CA VAL A 144 4.54 -4.10 -12.35
C VAL A 144 4.61 -3.06 -13.47
N THR A 145 3.78 -3.25 -14.49
CA THR A 145 3.60 -2.26 -15.56
C THR A 145 2.37 -1.41 -15.25
N ILE A 146 2.55 -0.08 -15.30
CA ILE A 146 1.48 0.91 -15.17
C ILE A 146 1.22 1.47 -16.57
N ASP A 147 0.09 1.07 -17.14
CA ASP A 147 -0.38 1.54 -18.43
C ASP A 147 -1.18 2.85 -18.27
N TYR A 148 -0.88 3.83 -19.11
CA TYR A 148 -1.60 5.09 -19.21
C TYR A 148 -2.20 5.28 -20.60
N THR A 149 -3.32 6.01 -20.65
CA THR A 149 -3.95 6.49 -21.87
C THR A 149 -4.09 8.02 -21.86
N LEU A 150 -3.79 8.67 -22.98
CA LEU A 150 -3.94 10.12 -23.14
C LEU A 150 -5.38 10.49 -23.52
N GLU A 151 -6.11 11.09 -22.58
CA GLU A 151 -7.45 11.65 -22.77
C GLU A 151 -7.41 13.18 -22.85
N GLY A 152 -7.58 13.72 -24.05
CA GLY A 152 -7.43 15.15 -24.30
C GLY A 152 -5.96 15.58 -24.17
N SER A 153 -5.60 16.16 -23.03
CA SER A 153 -4.23 16.55 -22.67
C SER A 153 -3.79 15.95 -21.34
N THR A 154 -4.47 14.89 -20.88
CA THR A 154 -4.24 14.30 -19.56
C THR A 154 -3.98 12.81 -19.71
N TRP A 155 -2.85 12.35 -19.17
CA TRP A 155 -2.54 10.93 -19.05
C TRP A 155 -3.27 10.37 -17.84
N THR A 156 -4.09 9.35 -18.07
CA THR A 156 -4.88 8.67 -17.04
C THR A 156 -4.43 7.20 -16.98
N PRO A 157 -4.12 6.65 -15.79
CA PRO A 157 -3.80 5.24 -15.64
C PRO A 157 -5.00 4.38 -16.02
N THR A 158 -4.75 3.20 -16.58
CA THR A 158 -5.81 2.23 -16.85
C THR A 158 -6.33 1.63 -15.54
N GLU A 159 -7.61 1.28 -15.49
CA GLU A 159 -8.19 0.60 -14.33
C GLU A 159 -7.46 -0.70 -13.99
N GLN A 160 -6.96 -1.43 -15.00
CA GLN A 160 -6.22 -2.66 -14.80
C GLN A 160 -4.89 -2.40 -14.07
N SER A 161 -4.20 -1.31 -14.40
CA SER A 161 -2.96 -0.94 -13.74
C SER A 161 -3.18 -0.58 -12.28
N THR A 162 -4.23 0.21 -11.98
CA THR A 162 -4.61 0.50 -10.60
C THR A 162 -4.93 -0.77 -9.81
N ARG A 163 -5.63 -1.73 -10.42
CA ARG A 163 -5.93 -3.03 -9.78
C ARG A 163 -4.68 -3.87 -9.54
N ASN A 164 -3.76 -3.93 -10.50
CA ASN A 164 -2.52 -4.70 -10.37
C ASN A 164 -1.65 -4.17 -9.22
N ILE A 165 -1.53 -2.85 -9.07
CA ILE A 165 -0.78 -2.27 -7.95
C ILE A 165 -1.47 -2.57 -6.61
N ALA A 166 -2.80 -2.44 -6.56
CA ALA A 166 -3.56 -2.79 -5.36
C ALA A 166 -3.38 -4.27 -4.99
N GLU A 167 -3.37 -5.18 -5.97
CA GLU A 167 -3.11 -6.61 -5.73
C GLU A 167 -1.71 -6.84 -5.18
N VAL A 168 -0.67 -6.19 -5.72
CA VAL A 168 0.69 -6.36 -5.20
C VAL A 168 0.83 -5.84 -3.77
N LEU A 169 0.14 -4.75 -3.44
CA LEU A 169 0.19 -4.16 -2.11
C LEU A 169 -0.69 -4.87 -1.09
N PHE A 170 -1.82 -5.49 -1.49
CA PHE A 170 -2.88 -5.92 -0.56
C PHE A 170 -3.49 -7.30 -0.86
N GLY A 171 -3.06 -7.99 -1.91
CA GLY A 171 -3.57 -9.29 -2.35
C GLY A 171 -2.61 -10.45 -2.09
#